data_AF-A0A7C6ZXH0-F1
#
_entry.id   AF-A0A7C6ZXH0-F1
#
_cell.length_a   1.000
_cell.length_b   1.000
_cell.length_c   1.000
_cell.angle_alpha   90.00
_cell.angle_beta   90.00
_cell.angle_gamma   90.00
#
_symmetry.space_group_name_H-M   'P 1'
#
loop_
_entity.id
_entity.type
_entity.pdbx_description
1 polymer ?
#
loop_
_entity_poly.entity_id
_entity_poly.type
_entity_poly.pdbx_seq_one_letter_code
_entity_poly.pdbx_strand_id
1 'polypeptide(L)'
;MTVFLCIVLAALIPLSCILIDVYRYFLAVSQAKTALKICSESILAAYDRRLKEQYGFFAMYPRDAEAMEKEIYELLSRNLNCGAGADGVTDLYGFSVRKVDVIPFYNLSEPYVLEQQAVEFMKYRAP
;
A
#
# COMPACT_ATOMS: atom_id res chain seq x y z
N MET A 1 -51.06 -18.43 1.01
CA MET A 1 -49.68 -18.75 1.43
C MET A 1 -48.62 -18.28 0.41
N THR A 2 -48.80 -18.52 -0.89
CA THR A 2 -47.86 -18.08 -1.94
C THR A 2 -47.70 -16.55 -2.05
N VAL A 3 -48.81 -15.80 -2.01
CA VAL A 3 -48.77 -14.32 -2.09
C VAL A 3 -48.04 -13.68 -0.91
N PHE A 4 -48.24 -14.22 0.29
CA PHE A 4 -47.53 -13.77 1.50
C PHE A 4 -46.02 -14.02 1.39
N LEU A 5 -45.62 -15.21 0.92
CA LEU A 5 -44.22 -15.54 0.68
C LEU A 5 -43.57 -14.60 -0.35
N CYS A 6 -44.27 -14.29 -1.44
CA CYS A 6 -43.76 -13.38 -2.47
C CYS A 6 -43.52 -11.96 -1.94
N ILE A 7 -44.41 -11.44 -1.09
CA ILE A 7 -44.27 -10.11 -0.48
C ILE A 7 -43.05 -10.08 0.46
N VAL A 8 -42.88 -11.13 1.27
CA VAL A 8 -41.72 -11.24 2.16
C VAL A 8 -40.41 -11.35 1.37
N LEU A 9 -40.37 -12.16 0.30
CA LEU A 9 -39.20 -12.25 -0.58
C LEU A 9 -38.89 -10.91 -1.24
N ALA A 10 -39.91 -10.20 -1.73
CA ALA A 10 -39.76 -8.91 -2.38
C ALA A 10 -39.16 -7.84 -1.45
N ALA A 11 -39.40 -7.93 -0.14
CA ALA A 11 -38.77 -7.06 0.86
C ALA A 11 -37.34 -7.51 1.25
N LEU A 12 -37.06 -8.81 1.24
CA LEU A 12 -35.75 -9.35 1.63
C LEU A 12 -34.67 -9.16 0.56
N ILE A 13 -35.02 -9.24 -0.73
CA ILE A 13 -34.08 -9.04 -1.84
C ILE A 13 -33.42 -7.65 -1.84
N PRO A 14 -34.15 -6.51 -1.75
CA PRO A 14 -33.51 -5.20 -1.69
C PRO A 14 -32.69 -5.01 -0.40
N LEU A 15 -33.14 -5.59 0.71
CA LEU A 15 -32.40 -5.54 1.98
C LEU A 15 -31.05 -6.25 1.89
N SER A 16 -31.00 -7.45 1.31
CA SER A 16 -29.74 -8.16 1.10
C SER A 16 -28.84 -7.46 0.08
N CYS A 17 -29.42 -6.86 -0.97
CA CYS A 17 -28.66 -6.09 -1.96
C CYS A 17 -27.94 -4.89 -1.34
N ILE A 18 -28.65 -4.09 -0.54
CA ILE A 18 -28.06 -2.94 0.18
C ILE A 18 -26.94 -3.40 1.11
N LEU A 19 -27.15 -4.52 1.82
CA LEU A 19 -26.14 -5.06 2.73
C LEU A 19 -24.87 -5.46 1.96
N ILE A 20 -25.02 -6.12 0.80
CA ILE A 20 -23.91 -6.51 -0.07
C ILE A 20 -23.14 -5.27 -0.56
N ASP A 21 -23.83 -4.20 -0.96
CA ASP A 21 -23.18 -2.96 -1.40
C ASP A 21 -22.34 -2.32 -0.29
N VAL A 22 -22.86 -2.32 0.94
CA VAL A 22 -22.14 -1.84 2.13
C VAL A 22 -20.90 -2.71 2.39
N TYR A 23 -21.04 -4.03 2.34
CA TYR A 23 -19.90 -4.94 2.52
C TYR A 23 -18.84 -4.76 1.42
N ARG A 24 -19.24 -4.57 0.17
CA ARG A 24 -18.32 -4.28 -0.94
C ARG A 24 -17.53 -3.01 -0.70
N TYR A 25 -18.16 -1.96 -0.18
CA TYR A 25 -17.47 -0.73 0.18
C TYR A 25 -16.39 -0.95 1.25
N PHE A 26 -16.72 -1.68 2.32
CA PHE A 26 -15.74 -1.99 3.37
C PHE A 26 -14.58 -2.84 2.87
N LEU A 27 -14.86 -3.84 2.03
CA LEU A 27 -13.82 -4.66 1.40
C LEU A 27 -12.90 -3.82 0.50
N ALA A 28 -13.46 -2.90 -0.28
CA ALA A 28 -12.67 -2.00 -1.13
C ALA A 28 -11.68 -1.17 -0.30
N VAL A 29 -12.16 -0.56 0.79
CA VAL A 29 -11.32 0.24 1.69
C VAL A 29 -10.25 -0.62 2.38
N SER A 30 -10.60 -1.82 2.82
CA SER A 30 -9.66 -2.75 3.45
C SER A 30 -8.57 -3.20 2.47
N GLN A 31 -8.94 -3.52 1.23
CA GLN A 31 -7.98 -3.90 0.19
C GLN A 31 -7.03 -2.74 -0.13
N ALA A 32 -7.54 -1.52 -0.26
CA ALA A 32 -6.72 -0.34 -0.50
C ALA A 32 -5.69 -0.10 0.61
N LYS A 33 -6.10 -0.25 1.88
CA LYS A 33 -5.19 -0.13 3.04
C LYS A 33 -4.11 -1.22 3.04
N THR A 34 -4.48 -2.46 2.75
CA THR A 34 -3.52 -3.57 2.69
C THR A 34 -2.53 -3.38 1.55
N ALA A 35 -2.99 -2.99 0.36
CA ALA A 35 -2.13 -2.68 -0.77
C ALA A 35 -1.14 -1.56 -0.43
N LEU A 36 -1.61 -0.48 0.21
CA LEU A 36 -0.75 0.62 0.66
C LEU A 36 0.31 0.14 1.65
N LYS A 37 -0.07 -0.69 2.64
CA LYS A 37 0.87 -1.25 3.61
C LYS A 37 1.93 -2.13 2.93
N ILE A 38 1.53 -2.98 1.99
CA ILE A 38 2.48 -3.81 1.24
C ILE A 38 3.44 -2.95 0.42
N CYS A 39 2.94 -1.87 -0.19
CA CYS A 39 3.80 -0.92 -0.91
C CYS A 39 4.81 -0.28 0.03
N SER A 40 4.38 0.25 1.18
CA SER A 40 5.28 0.91 2.13
C SER A 40 6.38 -0.04 2.62
N GLU A 41 6.02 -1.27 2.98
CA GLU A 41 7.00 -2.28 3.37
C GLU A 41 7.96 -2.65 2.23
N SER A 42 7.46 -2.71 0.98
CA SER A 42 8.30 -3.01 -0.19
C SER A 42 9.32 -1.90 -0.45
N ILE A 43 8.92 -0.64 -0.32
CA ILE A 43 9.80 0.51 -0.49
C ILE A 43 10.84 0.57 0.63
N LEU A 44 10.42 0.31 1.88
CA LEU A 44 11.34 0.24 3.03
C LEU A 44 12.34 -0.91 2.89
N ALA A 45 11.92 -2.03 2.29
CA ALA A 45 12.79 -3.16 1.99
C ALA A 45 13.75 -2.89 0.83
N ALA A 46 13.41 -1.96 -0.08
CA ALA A 46 14.25 -1.51 -1.19
C ALA A 46 15.33 -0.52 -0.71
N TYR A 47 16.09 -0.87 0.33
CA TYR A 47 17.23 -0.07 0.77
C TYR A 47 18.46 -0.25 -0.14
N ASP A 48 19.34 0.75 -0.15
CA ASP A 48 20.60 0.69 -0.90
C ASP A 48 21.57 -0.31 -0.25
N ARG A 49 21.62 -1.54 -0.80
CA ARG A 49 22.51 -2.60 -0.32
C ARG A 49 23.98 -2.20 -0.38
N ARG A 50 24.41 -1.45 -1.41
CA ARG A 50 25.82 -1.08 -1.59
C ARG A 50 26.27 -0.16 -0.47
N LEU A 51 25.42 0.80 -0.09
CA LEU A 51 25.71 1.73 0.99
C LEU A 51 25.77 1.02 2.35
N LYS A 52 24.83 0.09 2.60
CA LYS A 52 24.82 -0.71 3.83
C LYS A 52 26.04 -1.61 3.95
N GLU A 53 26.42 -2.33 2.89
CA GLU A 53 27.53 -3.28 2.93
C GLU A 53 28.90 -2.60 3.03
N GLN A 54 29.10 -1.48 2.33
CA GLN A 54 30.39 -0.78 2.30
C GLN A 54 30.57 0.18 3.48
N TYR A 55 29.50 0.88 3.88
CA TYR A 55 29.58 1.97 4.86
C TYR A 55 28.74 1.74 6.11
N GLY A 56 27.92 0.69 6.17
CA GLY A 56 27.07 0.40 7.33
C GLY A 56 25.81 1.27 7.44
N PHE A 57 25.61 2.22 6.53
CA PHE A 57 24.48 3.16 6.58
C PHE A 57 23.23 2.60 5.89
N PHE A 58 22.07 2.85 6.49
CA PHE A 58 20.78 2.56 5.90
C PHE A 58 20.25 3.78 5.17
N ALA A 59 20.00 3.63 3.88
CA ALA A 59 19.37 4.63 3.05
C ALA A 59 18.27 3.98 2.20
N MET A 60 17.16 4.69 2.02
CA MET A 60 16.14 4.28 1.06
C MET A 60 16.65 4.51 -0.35
N TYR A 61 16.25 3.63 -1.26
CA TYR A 61 16.48 3.76 -2.68
C TYR A 61 15.11 3.78 -3.39
N PRO A 62 14.91 4.63 -4.42
CA PRO A 62 15.77 5.71 -4.93
C PRO A 62 15.79 6.95 -4.02
N ARG A 63 16.84 7.79 -4.14
CA ARG A 63 17.02 8.97 -3.28
C ARG A 63 16.26 10.21 -3.75
N ASP A 64 15.94 10.27 -5.04
CA ASP A 64 15.17 11.38 -5.61
C ASP A 64 13.69 11.21 -5.29
N ALA A 65 13.06 12.26 -4.78
CA ALA A 65 11.65 12.25 -4.40
C ALA A 65 10.75 11.90 -5.60
N GLU A 66 11.04 12.44 -6.78
CA GLU A 66 10.28 12.18 -8.01
C GLU A 66 10.39 10.72 -8.47
N ALA A 67 11.58 10.13 -8.36
CA ALA A 67 11.81 8.73 -8.72
C ALA A 67 11.11 7.79 -7.73
N MET A 68 11.15 8.15 -6.44
CA MET A 68 10.44 7.41 -5.40
C MET A 68 8.93 7.46 -5.65
N GLU A 69 8.35 8.65 -5.85
CA GLU A 69 6.92 8.82 -6.16
C GLU A 69 6.46 7.93 -7.31
N LYS A 70 7.24 7.87 -8.39
CA LYS A 70 6.94 7.03 -9.55
C LYS A 70 6.95 5.54 -9.21
N GLU A 71 7.92 5.08 -8.43
CA GLU A 71 8.01 3.68 -7.99
C GLU A 71 6.86 3.32 -7.04
N ILE A 72 6.54 4.18 -6.06
CA ILE A 72 5.38 3.98 -5.18
C ILE A 72 4.09 3.90 -6.02
N TYR A 73 3.93 4.80 -6.98
CA TYR A 73 2.77 4.83 -7.85
C TYR A 73 2.63 3.52 -8.64
N GLU A 74 3.72 3.03 -9.22
CA GLU A 74 3.75 1.78 -9.97
C GLU A 74 3.41 0.58 -9.06
N LEU A 75 4.06 0.46 -7.90
CA LEU A 75 3.80 -0.61 -6.93
C LEU A 75 2.35 -0.60 -6.43
N LEU A 76 1.80 0.58 -6.16
CA LEU A 76 0.43 0.75 -5.70
C LEU A 76 -0.57 0.39 -6.80
N SER A 77 -0.34 0.86 -8.04
CA SER A 77 -1.17 0.50 -9.18
C SER A 77 -1.18 -1.00 -9.44
N ARG A 78 -0.02 -1.67 -9.30
CA ARG A 78 0.13 -3.11 -9.48
C ARG A 78 -0.57 -3.89 -8.38
N ASN A 79 -0.43 -3.48 -7.12
CA ASN A 79 -1.09 -4.13 -5.99
C ASN A 79 -2.62 -3.94 -6.00
N LEU A 80 -3.10 -2.84 -6.59
CA LEU A 80 -4.53 -2.58 -6.77
C LEU A 80 -5.10 -3.18 -8.07
N ASN A 81 -4.27 -3.84 -8.90
CA ASN A 81 -4.65 -4.32 -10.24
C ASN A 81 -5.29 -3.20 -11.10
N CYS A 82 -4.84 -1.96 -10.91
CA CYS A 82 -5.36 -0.80 -11.63
C CYS A 82 -5.08 -0.97 -13.13
N GLY A 83 -6.14 -1.12 -13.94
CA GLY A 83 -6.02 -1.33 -15.38
C GLY A 83 -5.64 -2.75 -15.82
N ALA A 84 -5.57 -3.72 -14.89
CA ALA A 84 -5.38 -5.13 -15.23
C ALA A 84 -6.72 -5.76 -15.68
N GLY A 85 -7.28 -5.24 -16.78
CA GLY A 85 -8.28 -5.93 -17.56
C GLY A 85 -7.61 -7.03 -18.37
N ALA A 86 -7.12 -8.08 -17.70
CA ALA A 86 -6.83 -9.33 -18.38
C ALA A 86 -8.16 -9.93 -18.87
N ASP A 87 -8.17 -10.50 -20.07
CA ASP A 87 -9.35 -11.08 -20.71
C ASP A 87 -10.13 -11.98 -19.73
N GLY A 88 -11.27 -11.51 -19.24
CA GLY A 88 -12.13 -12.21 -18.25
C GLY A 88 -12.04 -11.78 -16.78
N VAL A 89 -11.13 -10.87 -16.38
CA VAL A 89 -11.07 -10.33 -15.00
C VAL A 89 -11.64 -8.92 -14.99
N THR A 90 -12.82 -8.76 -14.38
CA THR A 90 -13.44 -7.45 -14.16
C THR A 90 -12.84 -6.80 -12.91
N ASP A 91 -12.43 -5.54 -13.02
CA ASP A 91 -12.12 -4.74 -11.84
C ASP A 91 -13.40 -4.51 -11.03
N LEU A 92 -13.52 -5.22 -9.91
CA LEU A 92 -14.71 -5.24 -9.05
C LEU A 92 -14.95 -3.92 -8.32
N TYR A 93 -13.92 -3.08 -8.18
CA TYR A 93 -13.93 -1.88 -7.34
C TYR A 93 -13.61 -0.60 -8.12
N GLY A 94 -12.98 -0.69 -9.28
CA GLY A 94 -12.67 0.49 -10.10
C GLY A 94 -11.59 1.36 -9.46
N PHE A 95 -10.55 0.75 -8.90
CA PHE A 95 -9.53 1.52 -8.17
C PHE A 95 -8.75 2.43 -9.13
N SER A 96 -8.55 3.69 -8.72
CA SER A 96 -7.67 4.62 -9.42
C SER A 96 -6.81 5.38 -8.43
N VAL A 97 -5.49 5.36 -8.65
CA VAL A 97 -4.53 6.13 -7.86
C VAL A 97 -4.46 7.53 -8.47
N ARG A 98 -4.90 8.56 -7.73
CA ARG A 98 -4.94 9.94 -8.25
C ARG A 98 -3.64 10.71 -8.01
N LYS A 99 -3.07 10.59 -6.81
CA LYS A 99 -1.84 11.28 -6.41
C LYS A 99 -1.14 10.46 -5.33
N VAL A 100 0.17 10.37 -5.44
CA VAL A 100 1.09 9.94 -4.38
C VAL A 100 2.01 11.13 -4.13
N ASP A 101 2.29 11.42 -2.86
CA ASP A 101 3.15 12.54 -2.44
C ASP A 101 4.16 11.97 -1.44
N VAL A 102 5.44 12.11 -1.73
CA VAL A 102 6.52 11.58 -0.89
C VAL A 102 7.18 12.73 -0.15
N ILE A 103 7.09 12.69 1.18
CA ILE A 103 7.72 13.68 2.05
C ILE A 103 8.91 13.02 2.77
N PRO A 104 10.16 13.25 2.33
CA PRO A 104 11.32 12.75 3.03
C PRO A 104 11.52 13.55 4.33
N PHE A 105 11.38 12.89 5.48
CA PHE A 105 11.52 13.54 6.79
C PHE A 105 12.98 13.70 7.26
N TYR A 106 13.85 12.74 6.93
CA TYR A 106 15.22 12.70 7.43
C TYR A 106 16.21 12.54 6.28
N ASN A 107 17.24 13.37 6.28
CA ASN A 107 18.34 13.30 5.32
C ASN A 107 19.61 12.80 6.01
N LEU A 108 20.43 12.02 5.30
CA LEU A 108 21.72 11.53 5.78
C LEU A 108 22.75 12.66 5.97
N SER A 109 22.51 13.84 5.41
CA SER A 109 23.34 15.02 5.67
C SER A 109 23.17 15.56 7.09
N GLU A 110 22.11 15.17 7.80
CA GLU A 110 21.84 15.67 9.14
C GLU A 110 22.64 14.87 10.18
N PRO A 111 23.46 15.53 11.02
CA PRO A 111 24.40 14.85 11.91
C PRO A 111 23.70 13.97 12.97
N TYR A 112 22.50 14.36 13.40
CA TYR A 112 21.69 13.59 14.34
C TYR A 112 21.32 12.19 13.79
N VAL A 113 20.96 12.10 12.51
CA VAL A 113 20.58 10.83 11.86
C VAL A 113 21.80 9.91 11.76
N LEU A 114 22.97 10.46 11.45
CA LEU A 114 24.23 9.71 11.36
C LEU A 114 24.66 9.14 12.72
N GLU A 115 24.57 9.94 13.79
CA GLU A 115 24.89 9.49 15.14
C GLU A 115 23.97 8.33 15.56
N GLN A 116 22.66 8.46 15.30
CA GLN A 116 21.71 7.41 15.64
C GLN A 116 21.96 6.11 14.85
N GLN A 117 22.24 6.22 13.54
CA GLN A 117 22.61 5.05 12.72
C GLN A 117 23.92 4.41 13.19
N ALA A 118 24.91 5.22 13.59
CA ALA A 118 26.18 4.71 14.11
C ALA A 118 25.97 3.96 15.44
N VAL A 119 25.21 4.51 16.38
CA VAL A 119 24.87 3.85 17.64
C VAL A 119 24.15 2.52 17.39
N GLU A 120 23.21 2.50 16.46
CA GLU A 120 22.45 1.30 16.12
C GLU A 120 23.32 0.24 15.43
N PHE A 121 24.20 0.64 14.53
CA PHE A 121 25.19 -0.24 13.93
C PHE A 121 26.14 -0.85 14.97
N MET A 122 26.54 -0.06 15.98
CA MET A 122 27.38 -0.54 17.07
C MET A 122 26.66 -1.54 17.98
N LYS A 123 25.34 -1.41 18.20
CA LYS A 123 24.56 -2.40 18.98
C LYS A 123 24.65 -3.82 18.41
N TYR A 124 24.71 -3.97 17.09
CA TYR A 124 24.79 -5.28 16.44
C TYR A 124 26.22 -5.87 16.39
N ARG A 125 27.24 -5.07 16.76
CA ARG A 125 28.66 -5.47 16.71
C ARG A 125 29.33 -5.57 18.08
N ALA A 126 28.72 -5.05 19.14
CA ALA A 126 29.21 -5.25 20.50
C ALA A 126 28.88 -6.69 20.96
N PRO A 127 29.87 -7.48 21.43
CA PRO A 127 29.63 -8.76 22.10
C PRO A 127 28.96 -8.59 23.47
#